data_AF-A0A3B9UT39-F1
#
_entry.id   AF-A0A3B9UT39-F1
#
_cell.length_a   1.000
_cell.length_b   1.000
_cell.length_c   1.000
_cell.angle_alpha   90.00
_cell.angle_beta   90.00
_cell.angle_gamma   90.00
#
_symmetry.space_group_name_H-M   'P 1'
#
loop_
_entity.id
_entity.type
_entity.pdbx_description
1 polymer ?
#
loop_
_entity_poly.entity_id
_entity_poly.type
_entity_poly.pdbx_seq_one_letter_code
_entity_poly.pdbx_strand_id
1 'polypeptide(L)'
;LPPEIANIEEFKEIMETEDKEFELLEKGQRRILNENFIDTATEYGIKKYETLFKIRVDDLNESLDFRKLRIKNRKLDKVPFSYRFLDNKLKNLFGEDK
;
A
#
# COMPACT_ATOMS: atom_id res chain seq x y z
N LEU A 1 2.23 -29.00 -18.01
CA LEU A 1 2.03 -29.42 -19.41
C LEU A 1 2.05 -30.93 -19.51
N PRO A 2 1.48 -31.51 -20.59
CA PRO A 2 1.72 -32.91 -20.95
C PRO A 2 3.23 -33.17 -21.07
N PRO A 3 3.75 -34.27 -20.50
CA PRO A 3 5.19 -34.55 -20.45
C PRO A 3 5.82 -34.76 -21.84
N GLU A 4 5.03 -35.12 -22.84
CA GLU A 4 5.49 -35.36 -24.22
C GLU A 4 5.96 -34.06 -24.90
N ILE A 5 5.38 -32.92 -24.55
CA ILE A 5 5.64 -31.61 -25.17
C ILE A 5 6.76 -30.86 -24.43
N ALA A 6 6.90 -31.09 -23.12
CA ALA A 6 7.88 -30.41 -22.27
C ALA A 6 9.36 -30.69 -22.65
N ASN A 7 9.62 -31.78 -23.37
CA ASN A 7 10.98 -32.15 -23.78
C ASN A 7 11.41 -31.52 -25.12
N ILE A 8 10.50 -30.91 -25.87
CA ILE A 8 10.80 -30.26 -27.14
C ILE A 8 11.56 -28.96 -26.88
N GLU A 9 12.72 -28.78 -27.52
CA GLU A 9 13.61 -27.66 -27.25
C GLU A 9 12.96 -26.29 -27.50
N GLU A 10 12.21 -26.16 -28.59
CA GLU A 10 11.45 -24.95 -28.92
C GLU A 10 10.46 -24.60 -27.81
N PHE A 11 9.81 -25.60 -27.20
CA PHE A 11 8.88 -25.38 -26.09
C PHE A 11 9.59 -24.95 -24.81
N LYS A 12 10.80 -25.44 -24.54
CA LYS A 12 11.59 -24.99 -23.39
C LYS A 12 11.95 -23.52 -23.52
N GLU A 13 12.48 -23.11 -24.67
CA GLU A 13 12.86 -21.72 -24.93
C GLU A 13 11.66 -20.76 -24.87
N ILE A 14 10.50 -21.19 -25.40
CA ILE A 14 9.24 -20.44 -25.28
C ILE A 14 8.83 -20.31 -23.82
N MET A 15 8.78 -21.41 -23.06
CA MET A 15 8.43 -21.39 -21.63
C MET A 15 9.36 -20.52 -20.82
N GLU A 16 10.67 -20.62 -21.02
CA GLU A 16 11.65 -19.80 -20.29
C GLU A 16 11.45 -18.30 -20.54
N THR A 17 10.97 -17.93 -21.72
CA THR A 17 10.63 -16.54 -22.05
C THR A 17 9.30 -16.14 -21.42
N GLU A 18 8.28 -16.99 -21.53
CA GLU A 18 6.96 -16.76 -20.93
C GLU A 18 7.04 -16.63 -19.40
N ASP A 19 7.81 -17.49 -18.73
CA ASP A 19 7.99 -17.47 -17.28
C ASP A 19 8.55 -16.12 -16.81
N LYS A 20 9.50 -15.53 -17.54
CA LYS A 20 10.04 -14.19 -17.24
C LYS A 20 8.96 -13.11 -17.33
N GLU A 21 8.11 -13.18 -18.35
CA GLU A 21 6.99 -12.24 -18.51
C GLU A 21 5.92 -12.44 -17.41
N PHE A 22 5.63 -13.69 -17.05
CA PHE A 22 4.72 -14.00 -15.95
C PHE A 22 5.25 -13.49 -14.61
N GLU A 23 6.54 -13.63 -14.34
CA GLU A 23 7.16 -13.05 -13.14
C GLU A 23 7.01 -11.53 -13.09
N LEU A 24 7.23 -10.85 -14.22
CA LEU A 24 7.06 -9.39 -14.30
C LEU A 24 5.62 -8.98 -14.03
N LEU A 25 4.68 -9.71 -14.61
CA LEU A 25 3.26 -9.50 -14.42
C LEU A 25 2.85 -9.73 -12.96
N GLU A 26 3.32 -10.81 -12.33
CA GLU A 26 3.06 -11.11 -10.92
C GLU A 26 3.63 -10.02 -10.00
N LYS A 27 4.87 -9.57 -10.26
CA LYS A 27 5.49 -8.44 -9.53
C LYS A 27 4.64 -7.17 -9.67
N GLY A 28 4.14 -6.89 -10.88
CA GLY A 28 3.25 -5.77 -11.16
C GLY A 28 1.93 -5.85 -10.40
N GLN A 29 1.27 -7.01 -10.42
CA GLN A 29 0.03 -7.26 -9.67
C GLN A 29 0.24 -7.10 -8.17
N ARG A 30 1.31 -7.67 -7.62
CA ARG A 30 1.65 -7.57 -6.20
C ARG A 30 1.92 -6.13 -5.79
N ARG A 31 2.62 -5.35 -6.63
CA ARG A 31 2.82 -3.91 -6.41
C ARG A 31 1.47 -3.21 -6.33
N ILE A 32 0.59 -3.39 -7.31
CA ILE A 32 -0.74 -2.76 -7.33
C ILE A 32 -1.53 -3.15 -6.07
N LEU A 33 -1.51 -4.41 -5.68
CA LEU A 33 -2.18 -4.88 -4.47
C LEU A 33 -1.65 -4.19 -3.22
N ASN A 34 -0.32 -4.07 -3.09
CA ASN A 34 0.31 -3.38 -1.97
C ASN A 34 -0.05 -1.89 -1.93
N GLU A 35 -0.07 -1.19 -3.07
CA GLU A 35 -0.48 0.22 -3.10
C GLU A 35 -1.94 0.45 -2.66
N ASN A 36 -2.78 -0.59 -2.69
CA ASN A 36 -4.17 -0.50 -2.25
C ASN A 36 -4.35 -0.57 -0.73
N PHE A 37 -3.35 -0.93 0.07
CA PHE A 37 -3.49 -0.94 1.53
C PHE A 37 -2.59 0.11 2.17
N ILE A 38 -3.11 0.94 3.08
CA ILE A 38 -2.36 2.06 3.68
C ILE A 38 -1.07 1.57 4.36
N ASP A 39 -1.11 0.38 4.96
CA ASP A 39 0.05 -0.21 5.65
C ASP A 39 1.17 -0.61 4.69
N THR A 40 0.84 -1.23 3.56
CA THR A 40 1.81 -1.76 2.60
C THR A 40 2.11 -0.82 1.43
N ALA A 41 1.32 0.24 1.26
CA ALA A 41 1.51 1.22 0.19
C ALA A 41 2.85 1.95 0.33
N THR A 42 3.46 2.21 -0.82
CA THR A 42 4.64 3.08 -0.94
C THR A 42 4.19 4.54 -1.05
N GLU A 43 5.13 5.45 -1.21
CA GLU A 43 4.83 6.88 -1.46
C GLU A 43 3.88 7.08 -2.64
N TYR A 44 3.95 6.22 -3.66
CA TYR A 44 3.08 6.30 -4.83
C TYR A 44 1.60 6.09 -4.46
N GLY A 45 1.27 5.01 -3.74
CA GLY A 45 -0.09 4.74 -3.28
C GLY A 45 -0.56 5.78 -2.26
N ILE A 46 0.32 6.20 -1.36
CA ILE A 46 0.01 7.23 -0.34
C ILE A 46 -0.36 8.56 -0.98
N LYS A 47 0.33 8.99 -2.04
CA LYS A 47 -0.02 10.20 -2.80
C LYS A 47 -1.43 10.16 -3.40
N LYS A 48 -1.87 8.99 -3.86
CA LYS A 48 -3.25 8.80 -4.36
C LYS A 48 -4.27 8.92 -3.23
N TYR A 49 -3.97 8.32 -2.08
CA TYR A 49 -4.82 8.43 -0.89
C TYR A 49 -4.94 9.87 -0.39
N GLU A 50 -3.85 10.62 -0.37
CA GLU A 50 -3.85 12.02 0.05
C GLU A 50 -4.70 12.88 -0.87
N THR A 51 -4.59 12.65 -2.18
CA THR A 51 -5.44 13.30 -3.18
C THR A 51 -6.91 12.96 -2.94
N LEU A 52 -7.23 11.67 -2.73
CA LEU A 52 -8.59 11.19 -2.48
C LEU A 52 -9.19 11.80 -1.21
N PHE A 53 -8.41 11.89 -0.14
CA PHE A 53 -8.84 12.40 1.17
C PHE A 53 -8.59 13.90 1.35
N LYS A 54 -8.14 14.61 0.31
CA LYS A 54 -7.84 16.04 0.31
C LYS A 54 -6.86 16.44 1.44
N ILE A 55 -5.86 15.60 1.67
CA ILE A 55 -4.79 15.83 2.64
C ILE A 55 -3.68 16.61 1.94
N ARG A 56 -3.32 17.79 2.47
CA ARG A 56 -2.15 18.55 2.02
C ARG A 56 -0.92 18.07 2.77
N VAL A 57 0.16 17.85 2.06
CA VAL A 57 1.40 17.27 2.58
C VAL A 57 2.54 18.21 2.30
N ASP A 58 3.43 18.34 3.26
CA ASP A 58 4.76 18.88 3.05
C ASP A 58 5.74 17.74 2.76
N ASP A 59 6.03 17.50 1.48
CA ASP A 59 6.89 16.40 1.03
C ASP A 59 8.36 16.53 1.54
N LEU A 60 8.77 17.69 2.05
CA LEU A 60 10.13 17.91 2.57
C LEU A 60 10.28 17.57 4.05
N ASN A 61 9.21 17.73 4.83
CA ASN A 61 9.26 17.64 6.29
C ASN A 61 8.45 16.46 6.86
N GLU A 62 7.49 15.91 6.11
CA GLU A 62 6.63 14.82 6.59
C GLU A 62 7.19 13.44 6.24
N SER A 63 7.31 12.55 7.23
CA SER A 63 7.67 11.15 7.01
C SER A 63 6.52 10.34 6.41
N LEU A 64 6.84 9.27 5.67
CA LEU A 64 5.86 8.36 5.09
C LEU A 64 4.91 7.76 6.15
N ASP A 65 5.44 7.41 7.32
CA ASP A 65 4.65 6.84 8.42
C ASP A 65 3.66 7.86 8.99
N PHE A 66 4.07 9.12 9.12
CA PHE A 66 3.18 10.19 9.55
C PHE A 66 2.05 10.43 8.54
N ARG A 67 2.38 10.41 7.25
CA ARG A 67 1.39 10.51 6.15
C ARG A 67 0.38 9.37 6.19
N LYS A 68 0.84 8.11 6.34
CA LYS A 68 0.00 6.92 6.54
C LYS A 68 -0.95 7.08 7.72
N LEU A 69 -0.44 7.55 8.85
CA LEU A 69 -1.21 7.79 10.07
C LEU A 69 -2.33 8.82 9.84
N ARG A 70 -2.05 9.93 9.13
CA ARG A 70 -3.06 10.95 8.80
C ARG A 70 -4.19 10.37 7.94
N ILE A 71 -3.85 9.57 6.93
CA ILE A 71 -4.84 8.90 6.08
C ILE A 71 -5.72 7.96 6.91
N LYS A 72 -5.12 7.12 7.77
CA LYS A 72 -5.87 6.21 8.66
C LYS A 72 -6.84 6.99 9.55
N ASN A 73 -6.36 8.07 10.17
CA ASN A 73 -7.19 8.93 11.02
C ASN A 73 -8.39 9.48 10.25
N ARG A 74 -8.16 10.05 9.07
CA ARG A 74 -9.23 10.59 8.23
C ARG A 74 -10.25 9.53 7.82
N LYS A 75 -9.81 8.30 7.54
CA LYS A 75 -10.68 7.18 7.16
C LYS A 75 -11.58 6.72 8.33
N LEU A 76 -11.07 6.79 9.56
CA LEU A 76 -11.75 6.31 10.78
C LEU A 76 -12.68 7.34 11.44
N ASP A 77 -12.64 8.62 11.04
CA ASP A 77 -13.40 9.73 11.66
C ASP A 77 -14.92 9.74 11.36
N LYS A 78 -15.55 8.59 11.11
CA LYS A 78 -17.01 8.49 10.87
C LYS A 78 -17.85 8.23 12.13
N VAL A 79 -17.23 7.98 13.29
CA VAL A 79 -17.94 7.71 14.54
C VAL A 79 -18.28 9.00 15.30
N PRO A 80 -19.38 9.01 16.10
CA PRO A 80 -19.73 10.16 16.94
C PRO A 80 -18.58 10.53 17.87
N PHE A 81 -18.16 11.78 17.76
CA PHE A 81 -16.99 12.30 18.44
C PHE A 81 -17.35 12.70 19.88
N SER A 82 -17.17 11.78 20.83
CA SER A 82 -17.25 12.12 22.25
C SER A 82 -15.94 12.75 22.74
N TYR A 83 -16.01 13.56 23.80
CA TYR A 83 -14.81 14.13 24.43
C TYR A 83 -13.80 13.06 24.84
N ARG A 84 -14.27 11.93 25.39
CA ARG A 84 -13.41 10.80 25.79
C ARG A 84 -12.71 10.16 24.59
N PHE A 85 -13.38 10.10 23.44
CA PHE A 85 -12.77 9.59 22.21
C PHE A 85 -11.64 10.52 21.74
N LEU A 86 -11.86 11.84 21.76
CA LEU A 86 -10.82 12.81 21.44
C LEU A 86 -9.62 12.67 22.38
N ASP A 87 -9.85 12.65 23.70
CA ASP A 87 -8.78 12.56 24.70
C ASP A 87 -7.92 11.31 24.50
N ASN A 88 -8.55 10.14 24.37
CA ASN A 88 -7.86 8.88 24.08
C ASN A 88 -7.09 8.94 22.75
N LYS A 89 -7.68 9.56 21.72
CA LYS A 89 -7.04 9.68 20.41
C LYS A 89 -5.81 10.58 20.46
N LEU A 90 -5.87 11.70 21.17
CA LEU A 90 -4.72 12.59 21.36
C LEU A 90 -3.59 11.88 22.12
N LYS A 91 -3.91 11.18 23.22
CA LYS A 91 -2.94 10.40 23.99
C LYS A 91 -2.26 9.32 23.16
N ASN A 92 -3.01 8.62 22.31
CA ASN A 92 -2.43 7.61 21.41
C ASN A 92 -1.51 8.21 20.33
N LEU A 93 -1.79 9.44 19.89
CA LEU A 93 -1.03 10.08 18.81
C LEU A 93 0.23 10.78 19.32
N PHE A 94 0.16 11.42 20.49
CA PHE A 94 1.22 12.29 21.00
C PHE A 94 1.84 11.80 22.32
N GLY A 95 1.29 10.74 22.92
CA GLY A 95 1.64 10.31 24.27
C GLY A 95 0.81 11.01 25.34
N GLU A 96 0.98 10.61 26.59
CA GLU A 96 0.44 11.35 27.73
C GLU A 96 1.38 12.50 28.09
N ASP A 97 0.81 13.64 28.47
CA ASP A 97 1.58 14.72 29.09
C ASP A 97 2.28 14.17 30.34
N LYS A 98 3.60 14.38 30.42
CA LYS A 98 4.39 14.06 31.61
C LYS A 98 4.15 15.07 32.73
#